data_AF-A0A9X4FG04-F1
#
_entry.id   AF-A0A9X4FG04-F1
#
_cell.length_a   1.000
_cell.length_b   1.000
_cell.length_c   1.000
_cell.angle_alpha   90.00
_cell.angle_beta   90.00
_cell.angle_gamma   90.00
#
_symmetry.space_group_name_H-M   'P 1'
#
loop_
_entity.id
_entity.type
_entity.pdbx_description
1 polymer ?
#
loop_
_entity_poly.entity_id
_entity_poly.type
_entity_poly.pdbx_seq_one_letter_code
_entity_poly.pdbx_strand_id
1 'polypeptide(L)'
;MDDFPNADTMLSALKKQVGEDNVYTNPLTAPEDAIAIVVMGEDPYAEMKGDLKSRQTLEFATIKKSYGVDSQLLKDMKAEGRKVVTVFYSGRPLYVNEEINESDAFVAAWLPGTEAAGITDALFNANGVEFTGKLSFSWPKTKCATSINRVPEVLKDGYVVPEGEQDITVEKPLFDYGYGLSYSDELTDEFQASLDNIELDGRDFGCGQTGDEVLPEEPYFIYGAETVDGEISTNIINYEAGSYQNVVEFKPVSDQIATSIDGLTTSPINYHHQQDALKVEFSASESGTWMPTIGFSYAPGVLDLTGYDMADSFIQFDAKHISGSADGLNMMVVGNAMSGEAFMTSLAGVFPQSGEGWTTVRFPMSCLSNINSDHVTIPISILSFAPVTFDMGDIKVLPASMAEEDAEKKNIPVNTFDCSH
;
A
#
# COMPACT_ATOMS: atom_id res chain seq x y z
N MET A 1 -16.94 -11.29 14.12
CA MET A 1 -17.54 -12.55 13.63
C MET A 1 -19.01 -12.38 13.25
N ASP A 2 -19.65 -11.26 13.55
CA ASP A 2 -21.10 -11.07 13.29
C ASP A 2 -21.46 -11.14 11.80
N ASP A 3 -20.53 -10.73 10.92
CA ASP A 3 -20.71 -10.83 9.46
C ASP A 3 -20.53 -12.27 8.92
N PHE A 4 -19.83 -13.13 9.66
CA PHE A 4 -19.53 -14.51 9.28
C PHE A 4 -19.93 -15.49 10.40
N PRO A 5 -21.23 -15.65 10.68
CA PRO A 5 -21.67 -16.53 11.75
C PRO A 5 -21.26 -17.97 11.48
N ASN A 6 -20.72 -18.64 12.50
CA ASN A 6 -20.19 -20.01 12.49
C ASN A 6 -18.87 -20.21 11.72
N ALA A 7 -18.25 -19.16 11.19
CA ALA A 7 -16.92 -19.28 10.61
C ALA A 7 -15.85 -19.60 11.66
N ASP A 8 -14.79 -20.26 11.22
CA ASP A 8 -13.59 -20.52 12.00
C ASP A 8 -12.43 -19.67 11.50
N THR A 9 -11.90 -18.83 12.40
CA THR A 9 -10.58 -18.22 12.21
C THR A 9 -9.46 -19.25 12.39
N MET A 10 -8.26 -18.97 11.88
CA MET A 10 -7.08 -19.76 12.23
C MET A 10 -6.87 -19.86 13.73
N LEU A 11 -7.10 -18.77 14.48
CA LEU A 11 -6.95 -18.79 15.94
C LEU A 11 -7.95 -19.74 16.60
N SER A 12 -9.23 -19.70 16.22
CA SER A 12 -10.24 -20.60 16.77
C SER A 12 -10.02 -22.05 16.35
N ALA A 13 -9.61 -22.29 15.11
CA ALA A 13 -9.25 -23.60 14.59
C ALA A 13 -8.05 -24.19 15.34
N LEU A 14 -6.97 -23.42 15.54
CA LEU A 14 -5.80 -23.85 16.30
C LEU A 14 -6.17 -24.21 17.74
N LYS A 15 -6.96 -23.34 18.40
CA LYS A 15 -7.46 -23.60 19.75
C LYS A 15 -8.28 -24.89 19.84
N LYS A 16 -9.12 -25.19 18.84
CA LYS A 16 -9.85 -26.47 18.76
C LYS A 16 -8.91 -27.65 18.56
N GLN A 17 -7.86 -27.49 17.75
CA GLN A 17 -6.92 -28.55 17.37
C GLN A 17 -5.97 -28.94 18.51
N VAL A 18 -5.39 -27.96 19.21
CA VAL A 18 -4.36 -28.20 20.24
C VAL A 18 -4.82 -27.86 21.67
N GLY A 19 -6.01 -27.30 21.84
CA GLY A 19 -6.52 -26.82 23.13
C GLY A 19 -6.10 -25.38 23.43
N GLU A 20 -6.99 -24.61 24.08
CA GLU A 20 -6.79 -23.17 24.31
C GLU A 20 -5.53 -22.84 25.13
N ASP A 21 -5.22 -23.67 26.13
CA ASP A 21 -4.07 -23.48 27.02
C ASP A 21 -2.71 -23.63 26.31
N ASN A 22 -2.69 -24.18 25.09
CA ASN A 22 -1.50 -24.39 24.27
C ASN A 22 -1.33 -23.36 23.16
N VAL A 23 -2.20 -22.33 23.10
CA VAL A 23 -2.15 -21.29 22.07
C VAL A 23 -1.84 -19.93 22.69
N TYR A 24 -0.72 -19.34 22.31
CA TYR A 24 -0.24 -18.05 22.79
C TYR A 24 -0.30 -17.02 21.65
N THR A 25 -1.03 -15.93 21.85
CA THR A 25 -1.10 -14.81 20.87
C THR A 25 -0.14 -13.67 21.19
N ASN A 26 0.45 -13.68 22.38
CA ASN A 26 1.54 -12.77 22.74
C ASN A 26 2.85 -13.58 22.80
N PRO A 27 3.78 -13.39 21.85
CA PRO A 27 5.05 -14.13 21.80
C PRO A 27 5.85 -14.06 23.10
N LEU A 28 5.76 -12.95 23.85
CA LEU A 28 6.47 -12.75 25.12
C LEU A 28 5.98 -13.67 26.25
N THR A 29 4.82 -14.30 26.07
CA THR A 29 4.23 -15.23 27.04
C THR A 29 4.34 -16.69 26.61
N ALA A 30 4.80 -16.94 25.38
CA ALA A 30 4.96 -18.28 24.84
C ALA A 30 6.23 -18.95 25.39
N PRO A 31 6.21 -20.27 25.64
CA PRO A 31 7.41 -21.06 25.92
C PRO A 31 8.50 -20.88 24.84
N GLU A 32 9.77 -21.06 25.22
CA GLU A 32 10.90 -20.97 24.29
C GLU A 32 10.84 -22.01 23.16
N ASP A 33 10.27 -23.19 23.43
CA ASP A 33 10.10 -24.30 22.48
C ASP A 33 8.78 -24.22 21.69
N ALA A 34 7.98 -23.16 21.87
CA ALA A 34 6.76 -22.97 21.10
C ALA A 34 7.06 -22.71 19.62
N ILE A 35 6.31 -23.39 18.75
CA ILE A 35 6.32 -23.16 17.30
C ILE A 35 5.53 -21.88 17.01
N ALA A 36 6.14 -20.94 16.29
CA ALA A 36 5.47 -19.74 15.80
C ALA A 36 4.67 -20.09 14.54
N ILE A 37 3.34 -20.03 14.62
CA ILE A 37 2.47 -20.09 13.44
C ILE A 37 2.12 -18.65 13.06
N VAL A 38 2.76 -18.14 11.99
CA VAL A 38 2.57 -16.77 11.51
C VAL A 38 1.53 -16.80 10.38
N VAL A 39 0.35 -16.25 10.64
CA VAL A 39 -0.72 -16.12 9.65
C VAL A 39 -0.69 -14.69 9.10
N MET A 40 -0.32 -14.54 7.84
CA MET A 40 -0.09 -13.25 7.17
C MET A 40 -0.58 -13.30 5.73
N GLY A 41 -0.81 -12.16 5.10
CA GLY A 41 -1.31 -12.16 3.73
C GLY A 41 -1.84 -10.82 3.23
N GLU A 42 -2.40 -10.84 2.02
CA GLU A 42 -3.09 -9.68 1.46
C GLU A 42 -4.41 -9.39 2.22
N ASP A 43 -4.80 -8.12 2.27
CA ASP A 43 -6.12 -7.68 2.70
C ASP A 43 -7.17 -8.15 1.69
N PRO A 44 -8.45 -8.27 2.09
CA PRO A 44 -9.52 -8.48 1.11
C PRO A 44 -9.60 -7.30 0.13
N TYR A 45 -9.63 -7.61 -1.17
CA TYR A 45 -9.87 -6.66 -2.26
C TYR A 45 -10.81 -7.27 -3.30
N ALA A 46 -11.42 -6.42 -4.11
CA ALA A 46 -12.25 -6.84 -5.24
C ALA A 46 -12.01 -5.93 -6.45
N GLU A 47 -12.09 -6.52 -7.64
CA GLU A 47 -11.91 -5.82 -8.92
C GLU A 47 -10.59 -5.02 -8.94
N MET A 48 -10.63 -3.77 -9.41
CA MET A 48 -9.47 -2.92 -9.64
C MET A 48 -8.74 -2.51 -8.35
N LYS A 49 -9.35 -2.72 -7.17
CA LYS A 49 -8.71 -2.42 -5.88
C LYS A 49 -7.52 -3.34 -5.56
N GLY A 50 -7.44 -4.48 -6.23
CA GLY A 50 -6.29 -5.39 -6.13
C GLY A 50 -5.16 -5.09 -7.12
N ASP A 51 -5.33 -4.15 -8.06
CA ASP A 51 -4.37 -3.95 -9.14
C ASP A 51 -3.06 -3.34 -8.61
N LEU A 52 -1.95 -4.01 -8.91
CA LEU A 52 -0.62 -3.45 -8.69
C LEU A 52 -0.25 -2.54 -9.86
N LYS A 53 0.28 -1.37 -9.56
CA LYS A 53 0.70 -0.40 -10.59
C LYS A 53 2.05 -0.83 -11.18
N SER A 54 2.36 -0.37 -12.40
CA SER A 54 3.63 -0.68 -13.09
C SER A 54 4.87 -0.32 -12.26
N ARG A 55 4.80 0.77 -11.49
CA ARG A 55 5.85 1.21 -10.55
C ARG A 55 6.01 0.33 -9.31
N GLN A 56 5.10 -0.61 -9.06
CA GLN A 56 5.21 -1.57 -7.96
C GLN A 56 5.81 -2.88 -8.47
N THR A 57 6.15 -3.76 -7.53
CA THR A 57 6.59 -5.12 -7.80
C THR A 57 5.65 -6.12 -7.13
N LEU A 58 5.87 -7.42 -7.35
CA LEU A 58 5.17 -8.49 -6.64
C LEU A 58 5.66 -8.69 -5.19
N GLU A 59 6.63 -7.91 -4.71
CA GLU A 59 7.18 -8.07 -3.37
C GLU A 59 6.13 -7.77 -2.29
N PHE A 60 5.72 -8.82 -1.58
CA PHE A 60 4.64 -8.74 -0.60
C PHE A 60 4.85 -7.61 0.42
N ALA A 61 6.03 -7.54 1.03
CA ALA A 61 6.34 -6.60 2.10
C ALA A 61 6.28 -5.13 1.68
N THR A 62 6.40 -4.82 0.38
CA THR A 62 6.40 -3.44 -0.15
C THR A 62 5.09 -3.04 -0.79
N ILE A 63 4.18 -3.98 -1.08
CA ILE A 63 2.87 -3.66 -1.68
C ILE A 63 2.05 -2.78 -0.72
N LYS A 64 2.00 -3.16 0.56
CA LYS A 64 1.43 -2.32 1.63
C LYS A 64 2.32 -2.36 2.85
N LYS A 65 2.27 -1.29 3.61
CA LYS A 65 3.05 -1.15 4.82
C LYS A 65 2.67 -2.14 5.93
N SER A 66 1.38 -2.47 6.07
CA SER A 66 0.95 -3.52 6.99
C SER A 66 1.61 -4.87 6.69
N TYR A 67 1.81 -5.19 5.41
CA TYR A 67 2.44 -6.43 4.96
C TYR A 67 3.92 -6.47 5.33
N GLY A 68 4.61 -5.34 5.22
CA GLY A 68 5.98 -5.19 5.72
C GLY A 68 6.11 -5.40 7.23
N VAL A 69 5.10 -4.99 8.02
CA VAL A 69 5.06 -5.26 9.47
C VAL A 69 4.90 -6.77 9.73
N ASP A 70 4.05 -7.46 8.97
CA ASP A 70 3.87 -8.91 9.09
C ASP A 70 5.17 -9.67 8.73
N SER A 71 5.86 -9.24 7.66
CA SER A 71 7.18 -9.77 7.27
C SER A 71 8.23 -9.53 8.36
N GLN A 72 8.20 -8.38 9.03
CA GLN A 72 9.12 -8.11 10.14
C GLN A 72 8.83 -8.98 11.36
N LEU A 73 7.56 -9.21 11.71
CA LEU A 73 7.18 -10.12 12.79
C LEU A 73 7.71 -11.53 12.54
N LEU A 74 7.61 -12.04 11.31
CA LEU A 74 8.17 -13.32 10.89
C LEU A 74 9.70 -13.38 11.16
N LYS A 75 10.43 -12.36 10.70
CA LYS A 75 11.90 -12.24 10.90
C LYS A 75 12.26 -12.22 12.38
N ASP A 76 11.51 -11.48 13.19
CA ASP A 76 11.75 -11.38 14.64
C ASP A 76 11.58 -12.75 15.31
N MET A 77 10.51 -13.50 14.97
CA MET A 77 10.29 -14.85 15.50
C MET A 77 11.40 -15.83 15.10
N LYS A 78 11.89 -15.75 13.87
CA LYS A 78 13.01 -16.57 13.40
C LYS A 78 14.32 -16.22 14.11
N ALA A 79 14.59 -14.93 14.30
CA ALA A 79 15.77 -14.42 14.99
C ALA A 79 15.80 -14.80 16.49
N GLU A 80 14.63 -14.96 17.12
CA GLU A 80 14.49 -15.53 18.47
C GLU A 80 14.84 -17.03 18.53
N GLY A 81 15.07 -17.69 17.39
CA GLY A 81 15.39 -19.12 17.30
C GLY A 81 14.18 -20.03 17.31
N ARG A 82 12.96 -19.50 17.12
CA ARG A 82 11.74 -20.29 17.06
C ARG A 82 11.67 -21.07 15.74
N LYS A 83 10.98 -22.22 15.77
CA LYS A 83 10.50 -22.86 14.55
C LYS A 83 9.31 -22.08 14.01
N VAL A 84 9.38 -21.67 12.75
CA VAL A 84 8.36 -20.81 12.14
C VAL A 84 7.61 -21.52 11.03
N VAL A 85 6.29 -21.56 11.14
CA VAL A 85 5.38 -22.06 10.10
C VAL A 85 4.53 -20.89 9.61
N THR A 86 4.74 -20.49 8.36
CA THR A 86 3.99 -19.38 7.75
C THR A 86 2.78 -19.91 6.99
N VAL A 87 1.60 -19.38 7.31
CA VAL A 87 0.36 -19.61 6.56
C VAL A 87 0.03 -18.33 5.81
N PHE A 88 0.21 -18.35 4.50
CA PHE A 88 0.13 -17.18 3.64
C PHE A 88 -1.21 -17.09 2.91
N TYR A 89 -1.95 -16.01 3.15
CA TYR A 89 -3.20 -15.70 2.46
C TYR A 89 -2.98 -14.73 1.32
N SER A 90 -3.43 -15.09 0.13
CA SER A 90 -3.29 -14.24 -1.05
C SER A 90 -4.29 -14.62 -2.13
N GLY A 91 -4.68 -13.65 -2.94
CA GLY A 91 -5.51 -13.89 -4.13
C GLY A 91 -4.70 -14.36 -5.34
N ARG A 92 -3.36 -14.28 -5.26
CA ARG A 92 -2.41 -14.49 -6.36
C ARG A 92 -1.02 -14.86 -5.83
N PRO A 93 -0.15 -15.46 -6.66
CA PRO A 93 1.26 -15.57 -6.32
C PRO A 93 1.89 -14.19 -6.14
N LEU A 94 2.73 -14.05 -5.12
CA LEU A 94 3.53 -12.85 -4.85
C LEU A 94 5.00 -13.28 -4.68
N TYR A 95 5.92 -12.35 -4.89
CA TYR A 95 7.31 -12.55 -4.54
C TYR A 95 7.41 -12.49 -3.00
N VAL A 96 7.82 -13.62 -2.41
CA VAL A 96 7.88 -13.85 -0.95
C VAL A 96 9.12 -14.65 -0.57
N ASN A 97 10.22 -14.49 -1.31
CA ASN A 97 11.43 -15.31 -1.13
C ASN A 97 12.05 -15.04 0.25
N GLU A 98 12.02 -13.78 0.70
CA GLU A 98 12.44 -13.37 2.03
C GLU A 98 11.61 -14.09 3.10
N GLU A 99 10.28 -14.09 2.97
CA GLU A 99 9.40 -14.75 3.93
C GLU A 99 9.59 -16.27 3.91
N ILE A 100 9.82 -16.89 2.74
CA ILE A 100 10.10 -18.33 2.66
C ILE A 100 11.42 -18.66 3.36
N ASN A 101 12.50 -17.89 3.13
CA ASN A 101 13.80 -18.12 3.77
C ASN A 101 13.73 -17.98 5.31
N GLU A 102 12.85 -17.13 5.82
CA GLU A 102 12.63 -16.93 7.26
C GLU A 102 11.64 -17.95 7.87
N SER A 103 11.08 -18.85 7.05
CA SER A 103 10.15 -19.90 7.47
C SER A 103 10.83 -21.27 7.53
N ASP A 104 10.48 -22.10 8.52
CA ASP A 104 10.80 -23.54 8.50
C ASP A 104 9.79 -24.35 7.65
N ALA A 105 8.57 -23.82 7.47
CA ALA A 105 7.59 -24.31 6.52
C ALA A 105 6.72 -23.15 6.03
N PHE A 106 6.35 -23.15 4.75
CA PHE A 106 5.53 -22.11 4.13
C PHE A 106 4.34 -22.74 3.40
N VAL A 107 3.13 -22.31 3.76
CA VAL A 107 1.87 -22.82 3.20
C VAL A 107 1.14 -21.69 2.49
N ALA A 108 1.04 -21.78 1.15
CA ALA A 108 0.14 -20.95 0.38
C ALA A 108 -1.31 -21.44 0.58
N ALA A 109 -2.07 -20.73 1.42
CA ALA A 109 -3.44 -21.09 1.79
C ALA A 109 -4.51 -20.32 0.99
N TRP A 110 -4.08 -19.42 0.09
CA TRP A 110 -4.94 -18.63 -0.78
C TRP A 110 -5.99 -17.83 0.01
N LEU A 111 -7.22 -17.74 -0.48
CA LEU A 111 -8.38 -17.21 0.25
C LEU A 111 -9.27 -18.39 0.68
N PRO A 112 -9.09 -18.96 1.88
CA PRO A 112 -9.65 -20.27 2.25
C PRO A 112 -11.15 -20.27 2.57
N GLY A 113 -11.81 -19.10 2.59
CA GLY A 113 -13.21 -18.97 2.98
C GLY A 113 -13.42 -19.06 4.49
N THR A 114 -14.56 -19.60 4.92
CA THR A 114 -15.00 -19.54 6.33
C THR A 114 -14.41 -20.65 7.22
N GLU A 115 -13.78 -21.68 6.66
CA GLU A 115 -13.46 -22.92 7.36
C GLU A 115 -11.95 -23.14 7.55
N ALA A 116 -11.31 -22.32 8.40
CA ALA A 116 -9.88 -22.46 8.68
C ALA A 116 -9.49 -23.81 9.32
N ALA A 117 -10.45 -24.57 9.85
CA ALA A 117 -10.22 -25.91 10.39
C ALA A 117 -9.57 -26.86 9.38
N GLY A 118 -9.88 -26.74 8.08
CA GLY A 118 -9.24 -27.55 7.04
C GLY A 118 -7.73 -27.28 6.91
N ILE A 119 -7.28 -26.07 7.21
CA ILE A 119 -5.86 -25.72 7.23
C ILE A 119 -5.17 -26.39 8.42
N THR A 120 -5.78 -26.33 9.60
CA THR A 120 -5.23 -26.99 10.80
C THR A 120 -5.26 -28.51 10.68
N ASP A 121 -6.27 -29.08 10.02
CA ASP A 121 -6.31 -30.52 9.74
C ASP A 121 -5.09 -30.94 8.92
N ALA A 122 -4.76 -30.17 7.87
CA ALA A 122 -3.56 -30.41 7.08
C ALA A 122 -2.28 -30.20 7.91
N LEU A 123 -2.09 -29.03 8.54
CA LEU A 123 -0.87 -28.69 9.30
C LEU A 123 -0.48 -29.69 10.39
N PHE A 124 -1.48 -30.33 11.01
CA PHE A 124 -1.28 -31.31 12.08
C PHE A 124 -1.42 -32.76 11.62
N ASN A 125 -1.62 -33.00 10.31
CA ASN A 125 -1.99 -34.30 9.75
C ASN A 125 -3.15 -34.96 10.53
N ALA A 126 -4.15 -34.16 10.90
CA ALA A 126 -5.27 -34.60 11.72
C ALA A 126 -6.07 -35.62 10.92
N ASN A 127 -6.30 -36.80 11.49
CA ASN A 127 -7.02 -37.90 10.85
C ASN A 127 -6.44 -38.34 9.49
N GLY A 128 -5.15 -38.11 9.22
CA GLY A 128 -4.52 -38.47 7.94
C GLY A 128 -4.79 -37.47 6.81
N VAL A 129 -5.17 -36.23 7.14
CA VAL A 129 -5.35 -35.17 6.13
C VAL A 129 -3.98 -34.70 5.64
N GLU A 130 -3.75 -34.90 4.35
CA GLU A 130 -2.49 -34.60 3.66
C GLU A 130 -2.59 -33.34 2.79
N PHE A 131 -1.46 -32.69 2.56
CA PHE A 131 -1.37 -31.68 1.51
C PHE A 131 -1.49 -32.32 0.13
N THR A 132 -2.56 -31.97 -0.60
CA THR A 132 -2.85 -32.49 -1.94
C THR A 132 -2.94 -31.39 -2.99
N GLY A 133 -2.94 -30.13 -2.56
CA GLY A 133 -2.98 -28.97 -3.44
C GLY A 133 -1.75 -28.92 -4.36
N LYS A 134 -1.99 -28.56 -5.62
CA LYS A 134 -0.95 -28.29 -6.60
C LYS A 134 -1.19 -26.90 -7.18
N LEU A 135 -0.13 -26.12 -7.37
CA LEU A 135 -0.20 -24.75 -7.85
C LEU A 135 -0.95 -24.67 -9.18
N SER A 136 -2.02 -23.88 -9.24
CA SER A 136 -2.72 -23.54 -10.48
C SER A 136 -2.11 -22.34 -11.21
N PHE A 137 -1.11 -21.70 -10.60
CA PHE A 137 -0.34 -20.59 -11.14
C PHE A 137 1.15 -20.82 -10.86
N SER A 138 2.01 -20.46 -11.80
CA SER A 138 3.45 -20.42 -11.56
C SER A 138 3.78 -19.40 -10.46
N TRP A 139 4.68 -19.75 -9.54
CA TRP A 139 5.09 -18.84 -8.46
C TRP A 139 6.32 -18.03 -8.88
N PRO A 140 6.32 -16.70 -8.74
CA PRO A 140 7.41 -15.84 -9.21
C PRO A 140 8.74 -16.12 -8.50
N LYS A 141 9.85 -16.12 -9.26
CA LYS A 141 11.20 -16.15 -8.70
C LYS A 141 11.74 -14.76 -8.39
N THR A 142 11.37 -13.77 -9.21
CA THR A 142 11.83 -12.39 -9.12
C THR A 142 10.66 -11.45 -8.82
N LYS A 143 10.96 -10.25 -8.32
CA LYS A 143 9.97 -9.23 -7.97
C LYS A 143 9.12 -8.79 -9.17
N CYS A 144 9.63 -8.99 -10.39
CA CYS A 144 8.97 -8.60 -11.64
C CYS A 144 8.64 -9.76 -12.57
N ALA A 145 8.54 -10.98 -12.07
CA ALA A 145 7.94 -12.11 -12.79
C ALA A 145 6.40 -12.04 -12.76
N THR A 146 5.82 -10.98 -13.34
CA THR A 146 4.38 -10.64 -13.29
C THR A 146 3.51 -11.46 -14.25
N SER A 147 4.07 -12.02 -15.31
CA SER A 147 3.30 -12.72 -16.35
C SER A 147 3.99 -14.00 -16.85
N ILE A 148 4.54 -14.78 -15.91
CA ILE A 148 5.19 -16.07 -16.19
C ILE A 148 4.19 -17.23 -16.25
N ASN A 149 3.71 -17.57 -17.44
CA ASN A 149 2.73 -18.64 -17.63
C ASN A 149 3.35 -19.93 -18.17
N ARG A 150 2.77 -21.08 -17.78
CA ARG A 150 3.14 -22.36 -18.40
C ARG A 150 2.77 -22.36 -19.89
N VAL A 151 3.62 -22.97 -20.72
CA VAL A 151 3.25 -23.26 -22.10
C VAL A 151 2.23 -24.41 -22.11
N PRO A 152 1.01 -24.22 -22.67
CA PRO A 152 0.05 -25.31 -22.77
C PRO A 152 0.60 -26.43 -23.65
N GLU A 153 0.58 -27.67 -23.16
CA GLU A 153 1.13 -28.84 -23.87
C GLU A 153 0.56 -28.99 -25.29
N VAL A 154 -0.71 -28.63 -25.48
CA VAL A 154 -1.42 -28.69 -26.78
C VAL A 154 -0.96 -27.62 -27.78
N LEU A 155 -0.25 -26.58 -27.32
CA LEU A 155 0.24 -25.48 -28.13
C LEU A 155 1.76 -25.46 -28.28
N LYS A 156 2.49 -26.36 -27.60
CA LYS A 156 3.96 -26.32 -27.50
C LYS A 156 4.69 -26.18 -28.84
N ASP A 157 4.16 -26.81 -29.89
CA ASP A 157 4.74 -26.76 -31.22
C ASP A 157 4.38 -25.44 -31.90
N GLY A 158 5.31 -24.49 -31.88
CA GLY A 158 5.12 -23.16 -32.48
C GLY A 158 4.38 -22.17 -31.59
N TYR A 159 4.29 -22.43 -30.27
CA TYR A 159 3.82 -21.43 -29.32
C TYR A 159 4.69 -20.17 -29.40
N VAL A 160 4.04 -19.02 -29.53
CA VAL A 160 4.68 -17.71 -29.46
C VAL A 160 4.15 -17.04 -28.21
N VAL A 161 5.06 -16.59 -27.36
CA VAL A 161 4.73 -15.85 -26.14
C VAL A 161 3.98 -14.57 -26.53
N PRO A 162 2.76 -14.32 -26.00
CA PRO A 162 2.00 -13.11 -26.29
C PRO A 162 2.76 -11.83 -25.89
N GLU A 163 2.44 -10.70 -26.54
CA GLU A 163 3.13 -9.40 -26.40
C GLU A 163 3.10 -8.78 -24.97
N GLY A 164 2.38 -9.38 -24.01
CA GLY A 164 2.37 -8.97 -22.60
C GLY A 164 2.78 -10.07 -21.61
N GLU A 165 3.20 -11.24 -22.10
CA GLU A 165 3.65 -12.35 -21.27
C GLU A 165 5.18 -12.44 -21.24
N GLN A 166 5.71 -12.94 -20.12
CA GLN A 166 7.13 -13.20 -19.99
C GLN A 166 7.48 -14.59 -20.52
N ASP A 167 8.58 -14.69 -21.27
CA ASP A 167 9.09 -15.98 -21.73
C ASP A 167 9.61 -16.78 -20.54
N ILE A 168 8.86 -17.83 -20.18
CA ILE A 168 9.17 -18.72 -19.04
C ILE A 168 10.51 -19.46 -19.19
N THR A 169 11.08 -19.52 -20.41
CA THR A 169 12.42 -20.08 -20.63
C THR A 169 13.55 -19.13 -20.21
N VAL A 170 13.24 -17.83 -20.12
CA VAL A 170 14.13 -16.75 -19.67
C VAL A 170 13.85 -16.41 -18.22
N GLU A 171 12.61 -16.05 -17.89
CA GLU A 171 12.15 -15.74 -16.53
C GLU A 171 11.48 -16.98 -15.92
N LYS A 172 12.26 -17.76 -15.17
CA LYS A 172 11.78 -19.02 -14.60
C LYS A 172 10.99 -18.80 -13.31
N PRO A 173 9.91 -19.58 -13.07
CA PRO A 173 9.25 -19.58 -11.77
C PRO A 173 10.18 -20.10 -10.67
N LEU A 174 9.90 -19.69 -9.43
CA LEU A 174 10.46 -20.31 -8.24
C LEU A 174 9.86 -21.70 -8.03
N PHE A 175 8.53 -21.77 -8.15
CA PHE A 175 7.76 -23.01 -8.12
C PHE A 175 6.89 -23.11 -9.38
N ASP A 176 7.11 -24.17 -10.17
CA ASP A 176 6.37 -24.40 -11.40
C ASP A 176 4.87 -24.56 -11.16
N TYR A 177 4.06 -24.28 -12.18
CA TYR A 177 2.67 -24.75 -12.24
C TYR A 177 2.63 -26.26 -11.92
N GLY A 178 1.73 -26.65 -11.02
CA GLY A 178 1.57 -28.02 -10.57
C GLY A 178 2.51 -28.43 -9.43
N TYR A 179 3.39 -27.54 -8.95
CA TYR A 179 4.18 -27.78 -7.74
C TYR A 179 3.29 -27.89 -6.49
N GLY A 180 3.74 -28.64 -5.50
CA GLY A 180 3.12 -28.71 -4.18
C GLY A 180 3.63 -29.92 -3.42
N LEU A 181 4.11 -29.73 -2.19
CA LEU A 181 4.62 -30.80 -1.36
C LEU A 181 3.50 -31.50 -0.57
N SER A 182 3.80 -32.70 -0.09
CA SER A 182 2.99 -33.56 0.79
C SER A 182 3.87 -34.12 1.90
N TYR A 183 3.30 -34.71 2.96
CA TYR A 183 4.11 -35.33 4.01
C TYR A 183 4.84 -36.59 3.56
N SER A 184 4.42 -37.18 2.43
CA SER A 184 5.04 -38.36 1.84
C SER A 184 6.20 -38.06 0.89
N ASP A 185 6.49 -36.80 0.60
CA ASP A 185 7.57 -36.46 -0.31
C ASP A 185 8.94 -36.66 0.36
N GLU A 186 9.80 -37.45 -0.29
CA GLU A 186 11.21 -37.54 0.08
C GLU A 186 11.99 -36.49 -0.73
N LEU A 187 12.37 -35.39 -0.07
CA LEU A 187 13.20 -34.37 -0.69
C LEU A 187 14.63 -34.89 -0.81
N THR A 188 15.24 -34.70 -1.98
CA THR A 188 16.69 -34.92 -2.12
C THR A 188 17.44 -33.83 -1.34
N ASP A 189 18.63 -34.14 -0.81
CA ASP A 189 19.47 -33.16 -0.10
C ASP A 189 19.72 -31.89 -0.93
N GLU A 190 19.88 -32.04 -2.25
CA GLU A 190 20.07 -30.91 -3.19
C GLU A 190 18.82 -30.04 -3.29
N PHE A 191 17.64 -30.66 -3.39
CA PHE A 191 16.38 -29.92 -3.44
C PHE A 191 16.07 -29.24 -2.10
N GLN A 192 16.30 -29.92 -0.99
CA GLN A 192 16.14 -29.32 0.34
C GLN A 192 17.09 -28.13 0.53
N ALA A 193 18.37 -28.28 0.19
CA ALA A 193 19.33 -27.17 0.25
C ALA A 193 18.94 -25.98 -0.64
N SER A 194 18.22 -26.22 -1.74
CA SER A 194 17.68 -25.15 -2.60
C SER A 194 16.52 -24.38 -1.96
N LEU A 195 15.70 -25.06 -1.14
CA LEU A 195 14.60 -24.43 -0.39
C LEU A 195 15.11 -23.67 0.84
N ASP A 196 16.20 -24.16 1.45
CA ASP A 196 16.80 -23.53 2.62
C ASP A 196 17.59 -22.24 2.29
N ASN A 197 17.80 -21.94 1.00
CA ASN A 197 18.56 -20.78 0.54
C ASN A 197 18.06 -20.28 -0.81
N ILE A 198 16.85 -19.73 -0.82
CA ILE A 198 16.25 -19.13 -2.01
C ILE A 198 16.94 -17.81 -2.30
N GLU A 199 17.36 -17.63 -3.55
CA GLU A 199 17.98 -16.41 -4.04
C GLU A 199 17.00 -15.23 -3.93
N LEU A 200 17.49 -14.11 -3.36
CA LEU A 200 16.73 -12.88 -3.26
C LEU A 200 16.98 -11.99 -4.48
N ASP A 201 15.93 -11.36 -4.97
CA ASP A 201 15.99 -10.33 -5.99
C ASP A 201 16.30 -8.98 -5.34
N GLY A 202 17.51 -8.47 -5.59
CA GLY A 202 18.00 -7.21 -5.04
C GLY A 202 17.37 -5.95 -5.65
N ARG A 203 16.41 -6.07 -6.58
CA ARG A 203 15.68 -4.93 -7.16
C ARG A 203 15.00 -4.11 -6.07
N ASP A 204 15.17 -2.79 -6.18
CA ASP A 204 14.59 -1.75 -5.33
C ASP A 204 13.75 -0.72 -6.12
N PHE A 205 13.50 -1.00 -7.41
CA PHE A 205 12.67 -0.20 -8.31
C PHE A 205 11.50 -1.01 -8.90
N GLY A 206 10.50 -0.32 -9.45
CA GLY A 206 9.29 -0.93 -10.01
C GLY A 206 9.53 -1.82 -11.24
N CYS A 207 8.48 -2.55 -11.66
CA CYS A 207 8.57 -3.37 -12.86
C CYS A 207 8.57 -2.53 -14.13
N GLY A 208 9.39 -2.94 -15.11
CA GLY A 208 9.61 -2.16 -16.34
C GLY A 208 10.54 -0.94 -16.16
N GLN A 209 10.96 -0.63 -14.93
CA GLN A 209 12.01 0.34 -14.67
C GLN A 209 13.38 -0.35 -14.80
N THR A 210 14.33 0.35 -15.41
CA THR A 210 15.77 0.04 -15.32
C THR A 210 16.32 0.87 -14.16
N GLY A 211 17.27 0.38 -13.37
CA GLY A 211 17.88 1.16 -12.27
C GLY A 211 18.60 2.46 -12.70
N ASP A 212 18.59 2.78 -14.00
CA ASP A 212 18.92 4.10 -14.55
C ASP A 212 17.63 4.94 -14.61
N GLU A 213 17.64 6.16 -14.04
CA GLU A 213 16.50 7.08 -13.88
C GLU A 213 15.60 7.19 -15.14
N VAL A 214 14.56 6.36 -15.24
CA VAL A 214 13.48 6.51 -16.20
C VAL A 214 12.46 7.48 -15.60
N LEU A 215 12.16 8.57 -16.33
CA LEU A 215 11.13 9.52 -15.92
C LEU A 215 9.77 8.80 -15.82
N PRO A 216 8.99 9.00 -14.75
CA PRO A 216 7.67 8.40 -14.63
C PRO A 216 6.75 8.77 -15.80
N GLU A 217 6.06 7.76 -16.34
CA GLU A 217 5.09 7.89 -17.44
C GLU A 217 3.63 7.72 -16.97
N GLU A 218 3.41 7.60 -15.67
CA GLU A 218 2.10 7.41 -15.04
C GLU A 218 1.96 8.34 -13.81
N PRO A 219 0.73 8.74 -13.42
CA PRO A 219 0.54 9.55 -12.22
C PRO A 219 0.75 8.74 -10.93
N TYR A 220 1.35 9.35 -9.91
CA TYR A 220 1.34 8.83 -8.55
C TYR A 220 0.07 9.29 -7.83
N PHE A 221 -0.95 8.44 -7.77
CA PHE A 221 -2.19 8.75 -7.05
C PHE A 221 -1.98 8.71 -5.54
N ILE A 222 -2.20 9.85 -4.88
CA ILE A 222 -2.08 10.04 -3.43
C ILE A 222 -3.43 9.74 -2.75
N TYR A 223 -4.53 10.21 -3.34
CA TYR A 223 -5.88 9.98 -2.84
C TYR A 223 -6.93 10.17 -3.95
N GLY A 224 -7.89 9.25 -4.04
CA GLY A 224 -8.88 9.22 -5.13
C GLY A 224 -9.15 7.80 -5.63
N ALA A 225 -9.95 7.69 -6.70
CA ALA A 225 -10.45 6.42 -7.22
C ALA A 225 -9.33 5.43 -7.62
N GLU A 226 -8.22 5.95 -8.13
CA GLU A 226 -7.08 5.19 -8.67
C GLU A 226 -5.98 4.90 -7.63
N THR A 227 -6.19 5.30 -6.38
CA THR A 227 -5.20 5.13 -5.29
C THR A 227 -4.99 3.65 -4.97
N VAL A 228 -3.75 3.28 -4.68
CA VAL A 228 -3.42 1.97 -4.11
C VAL A 228 -3.78 1.98 -2.63
N ASP A 229 -4.82 1.22 -2.26
CA ASP A 229 -5.32 1.18 -0.90
C ASP A 229 -4.21 0.79 0.10
N GLY A 230 -3.96 1.63 1.10
CA GLY A 230 -2.99 1.37 2.18
C GLY A 230 -1.54 1.77 1.89
N GLU A 231 -1.25 2.32 0.71
CA GLU A 231 0.07 2.92 0.40
C GLU A 231 0.23 4.30 1.03
N ILE A 232 -0.79 5.16 0.88
CA ILE A 232 -0.86 6.48 1.53
C ILE A 232 -1.97 6.46 2.58
N SER A 233 -1.66 6.99 3.76
CA SER A 233 -2.64 7.16 4.84
C SER A 233 -3.18 8.58 4.87
N THR A 234 -4.50 8.72 4.97
CA THR A 234 -5.16 10.03 5.10
C THR A 234 -5.48 10.28 6.57
N ASN A 235 -4.98 11.38 7.12
CA ASN A 235 -5.06 11.67 8.54
C ASN A 235 -5.38 13.13 8.79
N ILE A 236 -6.15 13.39 9.84
CA ILE A 236 -6.16 14.69 10.47
C ILE A 236 -4.96 14.75 11.42
N ILE A 237 -4.10 15.74 11.21
CA ILE A 237 -2.88 15.99 11.98
C ILE A 237 -3.05 17.34 12.65
N ASN A 238 -2.91 17.37 13.97
CA ASN A 238 -2.96 18.61 14.73
C ASN A 238 -1.55 18.97 15.19
N TYR A 239 -1.04 20.11 14.72
CA TYR A 239 0.29 20.59 15.08
C TYR A 239 0.23 21.66 16.17
N GLU A 240 1.29 21.77 16.97
CA GLU A 240 1.51 22.94 17.82
C GLU A 240 1.70 24.21 16.99
N ALA A 241 1.01 25.31 17.33
CA ALA A 241 1.12 26.56 16.59
C ALA A 241 2.58 27.04 16.52
N GLY A 242 3.06 27.26 15.29
CA GLY A 242 4.44 27.65 15.03
C GLY A 242 5.45 26.50 14.98
N SER A 243 5.02 25.23 15.07
CA SER A 243 5.85 24.05 14.91
C SER A 243 5.19 23.04 13.96
N TYR A 244 5.92 22.63 12.92
CA TYR A 244 5.47 21.59 11.97
C TYR A 244 5.99 20.19 12.33
N GLN A 245 6.71 20.07 13.45
CA GLN A 245 7.29 18.82 13.93
C GLN A 245 6.55 18.26 15.14
N ASN A 246 5.89 19.14 15.90
CA ASN A 246 5.20 18.75 17.14
C ASN A 246 3.75 18.38 16.84
N VAL A 247 3.53 17.10 16.54
CA VAL A 247 2.18 16.53 16.39
C VAL A 247 1.59 16.29 17.78
N VAL A 248 0.47 16.94 18.07
CA VAL A 248 -0.26 16.77 19.34
C VAL A 248 -1.43 15.80 19.22
N GLU A 249 -1.99 15.66 18.02
CA GLU A 249 -3.03 14.68 17.73
C GLU A 249 -2.84 14.17 16.30
N PHE A 250 -2.99 12.86 16.14
CA PHE A 250 -2.94 12.18 14.85
C PHE A 250 -4.14 11.25 14.77
N LYS A 251 -5.05 11.51 13.83
CA LYS A 251 -6.33 10.82 13.74
C LYS A 251 -6.58 10.33 12.30
N PRO A 252 -6.60 9.00 12.08
CA PRO A 252 -6.95 8.45 10.77
C PRO A 252 -8.34 8.90 10.30
N VAL A 253 -8.43 9.31 9.04
CA VAL A 253 -9.71 9.67 8.41
C VAL A 253 -10.46 8.42 8.02
N SER A 254 -11.73 8.33 8.41
CA SER A 254 -12.62 7.27 7.98
C SER A 254 -13.13 7.51 6.56
N ASP A 255 -13.18 6.43 5.79
CA ASP A 255 -13.81 6.31 4.47
C ASP A 255 -15.35 6.23 4.54
N GLN A 256 -15.93 5.94 5.72
CA GLN A 256 -17.36 5.72 5.91
C GLN A 256 -18.09 6.83 6.66
N ILE A 257 -17.42 7.44 7.65
CA ILE A 257 -18.06 8.41 8.56
C ILE A 257 -17.22 9.68 8.70
N ALA A 258 -17.86 10.76 9.15
CA ALA A 258 -17.17 12.00 9.45
C ALA A 258 -16.09 11.80 10.53
N THR A 259 -14.93 12.39 10.31
CA THR A 259 -13.81 12.40 11.25
C THR A 259 -13.51 13.84 11.65
N SER A 260 -13.52 14.12 12.96
CA SER A 260 -13.39 15.49 13.49
C SER A 260 -12.38 15.59 14.63
N ILE A 261 -11.71 16.75 14.69
CA ILE A 261 -10.99 17.30 15.85
C ILE A 261 -11.44 18.75 16.07
N ASP A 262 -10.88 19.46 17.06
CA ASP A 262 -11.08 20.91 17.20
C ASP A 262 -10.59 21.66 15.95
N GLY A 263 -11.45 22.47 15.33
CA GLY A 263 -11.12 23.28 14.17
C GLY A 263 -11.11 22.58 12.80
N LEU A 264 -11.28 21.25 12.72
CA LEU A 264 -11.31 20.53 11.45
C LEU A 264 -12.22 19.30 11.46
N THR A 265 -13.10 19.21 10.46
CA THR A 265 -13.89 18.02 10.16
C THR A 265 -13.70 17.60 8.71
N THR A 266 -13.61 16.29 8.49
CA THR A 266 -13.62 15.68 7.15
C THR A 266 -14.81 14.72 7.04
N SER A 267 -15.39 14.60 5.86
CA SER A 267 -16.45 13.63 5.56
C SER A 267 -16.24 13.03 4.17
N PRO A 268 -16.39 11.70 3.99
CA PRO A 268 -16.26 11.07 2.69
C PRO A 268 -17.42 11.49 1.77
N ILE A 269 -17.10 11.77 0.51
CA ILE A 269 -18.06 12.13 -0.54
C ILE A 269 -17.72 11.39 -1.84
N ASN A 270 -18.68 11.34 -2.77
CA ASN A 270 -18.48 10.74 -4.08
C ASN A 270 -18.10 11.81 -5.10
N TYR A 271 -17.08 11.55 -5.91
CA TYR A 271 -16.69 12.38 -7.03
C TYR A 271 -16.64 11.60 -8.35
N HIS A 272 -15.63 10.76 -8.57
CA HIS A 272 -15.58 9.86 -9.73
C HIS A 272 -16.14 8.47 -9.38
N HIS A 273 -15.89 8.03 -8.16
CA HIS A 273 -16.33 6.75 -7.60
C HIS A 273 -17.03 6.96 -6.24
N GLN A 274 -17.40 5.87 -5.58
CA GLN A 274 -17.93 5.97 -4.22
C GLN A 274 -16.79 6.31 -3.24
N GLN A 275 -17.00 7.34 -2.42
CA GLN A 275 -16.13 7.74 -1.31
C GLN A 275 -14.66 8.02 -1.71
N ASP A 276 -14.45 8.55 -2.92
CA ASP A 276 -13.13 8.86 -3.50
C ASP A 276 -12.73 10.34 -3.38
N ALA A 277 -13.51 11.13 -2.64
CA ALA A 277 -13.24 12.52 -2.35
C ALA A 277 -13.63 12.84 -0.89
N LEU A 278 -13.15 13.97 -0.38
CA LEU A 278 -13.43 14.47 0.96
C LEU A 278 -14.11 15.83 0.90
N LYS A 279 -15.15 16.01 1.71
CA LYS A 279 -15.56 17.33 2.17
C LYS A 279 -14.71 17.71 3.37
N VAL A 280 -14.07 18.87 3.33
CA VAL A 280 -13.17 19.40 4.36
C VAL A 280 -13.73 20.70 4.92
N GLU A 281 -13.85 20.77 6.23
CA GLU A 281 -14.48 21.88 6.96
C GLU A 281 -13.54 22.40 8.04
N PHE A 282 -12.86 23.51 7.75
CA PHE A 282 -12.10 24.26 8.74
C PHE A 282 -13.02 25.24 9.47
N SER A 283 -12.95 25.22 10.79
CA SER A 283 -13.65 26.16 11.68
C SER A 283 -12.64 26.88 12.58
N ALA A 284 -13.08 27.93 13.27
CA ALA A 284 -12.22 28.59 14.26
C ALA A 284 -11.91 27.59 15.40
N SER A 285 -10.63 27.27 15.62
CA SER A 285 -10.21 26.49 16.78
C SER A 285 -10.53 27.24 18.06
N GLU A 286 -11.13 26.56 19.03
CA GLU A 286 -11.46 27.15 20.33
C GLU A 286 -10.21 27.50 21.15
N SER A 287 -9.11 26.79 20.92
CA SER A 287 -7.86 26.94 21.68
C SER A 287 -6.90 28.00 21.11
N GLY A 288 -6.98 28.30 19.81
CA GLY A 288 -6.05 29.18 19.08
C GLY A 288 -4.57 28.77 19.13
N THR A 289 -4.26 27.60 19.69
CA THR A 289 -2.89 27.12 19.99
C THR A 289 -2.48 25.98 19.05
N TRP A 290 -3.42 25.45 18.26
CA TRP A 290 -3.20 24.30 17.39
C TRP A 290 -3.51 24.62 15.93
N MET A 291 -2.81 23.96 15.02
CA MET A 291 -2.98 24.08 13.58
C MET A 291 -3.52 22.75 13.03
N PRO A 292 -4.86 22.58 13.00
CA PRO A 292 -5.44 21.39 12.44
C PRO A 292 -5.18 21.33 10.94
N THR A 293 -4.79 20.16 10.45
CA THR A 293 -4.30 19.95 9.08
C THR A 293 -4.86 18.62 8.56
N ILE A 294 -5.32 18.59 7.31
CA ILE A 294 -5.58 17.32 6.61
C ILE A 294 -4.32 16.92 5.86
N GLY A 295 -3.74 15.77 6.20
CA GLY A 295 -2.47 15.30 5.65
C GLY A 295 -2.58 13.93 5.00
N PHE A 296 -1.84 13.75 3.91
CA PHE A 296 -1.73 12.49 3.17
C PHE A 296 -0.31 11.97 3.34
N SER A 297 -0.11 11.02 4.25
CA SER A 297 1.20 10.61 4.74
C SER A 297 1.61 9.22 4.29
N TYR A 298 2.88 9.08 3.92
CA TYR A 298 3.55 7.81 3.63
C TYR A 298 4.14 7.16 4.92
N ALA A 299 3.89 7.74 6.09
CA ALA A 299 4.56 7.40 7.35
C ALA A 299 4.08 6.12 8.06
N PRO A 300 4.94 5.47 8.90
CA PRO A 300 6.40 5.58 8.89
C PRO A 300 7.01 5.07 7.58
N GLY A 301 7.86 5.90 6.98
CA GLY A 301 8.45 5.67 5.66
C GLY A 301 8.77 7.00 4.99
N VAL A 302 9.50 6.93 3.90
CA VAL A 302 9.73 8.07 3.00
C VAL A 302 9.37 7.64 1.58
N LEU A 303 8.73 8.54 0.85
CA LEU A 303 8.36 8.39 -0.54
C LEU A 303 9.44 9.05 -1.40
N ASP A 304 10.01 8.27 -2.32
CA ASP A 304 10.92 8.79 -3.33
C ASP A 304 10.13 9.33 -4.53
N LEU A 305 10.17 10.65 -4.70
CA LEU A 305 9.60 11.40 -5.79
C LEU A 305 10.65 11.98 -6.74
N THR A 306 11.91 11.54 -6.66
CA THR A 306 13.03 12.07 -7.48
C THR A 306 12.75 11.95 -8.97
N GLY A 307 12.23 10.80 -9.42
CA GLY A 307 11.83 10.64 -10.81
C GLY A 307 10.74 11.63 -11.24
N TYR A 308 9.79 11.94 -10.34
CA TYR A 308 8.74 12.92 -10.63
C TYR A 308 9.29 14.35 -10.63
N ASP A 309 10.21 14.68 -9.73
CA ASP A 309 10.90 15.98 -9.73
C ASP A 309 11.67 16.20 -11.05
N MET A 310 12.41 15.18 -11.50
CA MET A 310 13.10 15.20 -12.80
C MET A 310 12.17 15.27 -14.00
N ALA A 311 10.91 14.84 -13.86
CA ALA A 311 9.88 14.88 -14.90
C ALA A 311 9.09 16.20 -14.92
N ASP A 312 9.58 17.24 -14.23
CA ASP A 312 8.93 18.55 -14.08
C ASP A 312 7.46 18.42 -13.59
N SER A 313 7.20 17.44 -12.72
CA SER A 313 5.85 17.04 -12.34
C SER A 313 5.09 18.11 -11.54
N PHE A 314 3.78 17.92 -11.43
CA PHE A 314 2.88 18.73 -10.62
C PHE A 314 2.34 17.93 -9.44
N ILE A 315 2.34 18.51 -8.24
CA ILE A 315 1.39 18.07 -7.20
C ILE A 315 0.04 18.69 -7.55
N GLN A 316 -0.97 17.85 -7.72
CA GLN A 316 -2.29 18.23 -8.22
C GLN A 316 -3.39 17.68 -7.32
N PHE A 317 -4.48 18.43 -7.20
CA PHE A 317 -5.75 17.93 -6.67
C PHE A 317 -6.92 18.68 -7.32
N ASP A 318 -8.09 18.05 -7.36
CA ASP A 318 -9.33 18.73 -7.74
C ASP A 318 -10.00 19.28 -6.48
N ALA A 319 -10.51 20.50 -6.58
CA ALA A 319 -11.19 21.17 -5.49
C ALA A 319 -12.47 21.85 -5.95
N LYS A 320 -13.43 21.95 -5.03
CA LYS A 320 -14.64 22.75 -5.20
C LYS A 320 -14.90 23.57 -3.94
N HIS A 321 -14.84 24.88 -4.07
CA HIS A 321 -15.06 25.79 -2.97
C HIS A 321 -16.55 25.93 -2.65
N ILE A 322 -16.95 25.55 -1.44
CA ILE A 322 -18.34 25.59 -0.98
C ILE A 322 -18.65 26.92 -0.28
N SER A 323 -17.88 27.29 0.75
CA SER A 323 -18.11 28.51 1.53
C SER A 323 -16.88 28.93 2.35
N GLY A 324 -16.93 30.15 2.89
CA GLY A 324 -15.85 30.70 3.73
C GLY A 324 -14.77 31.43 2.93
N SER A 325 -13.59 31.57 3.52
CA SER A 325 -12.48 32.32 2.90
C SER A 325 -11.35 31.39 2.47
N ALA A 326 -11.08 31.36 1.16
CA ALA A 326 -9.94 30.65 0.59
C ALA A 326 -8.60 31.39 0.83
N ASP A 327 -8.63 32.68 1.23
CA ASP A 327 -7.41 33.47 1.46
C ASP A 327 -6.56 32.91 2.62
N GLY A 328 -7.20 32.22 3.56
CA GLY A 328 -6.53 31.57 4.69
C GLY A 328 -5.99 30.17 4.40
N LEU A 329 -6.26 29.62 3.20
CA LEU A 329 -5.93 28.24 2.85
C LEU A 329 -4.47 28.13 2.41
N ASN A 330 -3.77 27.12 2.92
CA ASN A 330 -2.37 26.87 2.63
C ASN A 330 -2.18 25.39 2.28
N MET A 331 -1.25 25.14 1.37
CA MET A 331 -0.72 23.81 1.09
C MET A 331 0.64 23.67 1.76
N MET A 332 0.91 22.50 2.32
CA MET A 332 2.19 22.15 2.90
C MET A 332 2.65 20.77 2.41
N VAL A 333 3.94 20.67 2.06
CA VAL A 333 4.65 19.42 1.76
C VAL A 333 5.70 19.22 2.84
N VAL A 334 5.78 18.02 3.40
CA VAL A 334 6.80 17.65 4.40
C VAL A 334 7.75 16.64 3.76
N GLY A 335 9.02 17.03 3.65
CA GLY A 335 10.13 16.18 3.23
C GLY A 335 10.45 15.19 4.34
N ASN A 336 11.69 15.16 4.82
CA ASN A 336 12.03 14.35 5.98
C ASN A 336 11.48 14.98 7.27
N ALA A 337 10.40 14.38 7.81
CA ALA A 337 9.76 14.87 9.02
C ALA A 337 10.69 14.89 10.24
N MET A 338 11.69 14.00 10.31
CA MET A 338 12.67 13.98 11.41
C MET A 338 13.65 15.15 11.35
N SER A 339 13.98 15.65 10.15
CA SER A 339 14.83 16.84 9.99
C SER A 339 14.05 18.15 9.98
N GLY A 340 12.71 18.10 9.99
CA GLY A 340 11.84 19.30 10.00
C GLY A 340 11.74 20.00 8.67
N GLU A 341 12.02 19.27 7.59
CA GLU A 341 11.96 19.76 6.24
C GLU A 341 10.50 19.92 5.79
N ALA A 342 10.07 21.17 5.58
CA ALA A 342 8.71 21.49 5.15
C ALA A 342 8.68 22.72 4.25
N PHE A 343 7.81 22.68 3.25
CA PHE A 343 7.48 23.78 2.37
C PHE A 343 6.00 24.11 2.56
N MET A 344 5.67 25.38 2.78
CA MET A 344 4.29 25.84 2.91
C MET A 344 4.07 27.08 2.06
N THR A 345 2.94 27.14 1.37
CA THR A 345 2.53 28.29 0.56
C THR A 345 1.02 28.53 0.65
N SER A 346 0.61 29.78 0.41
CA SER A 346 -0.79 30.13 0.32
C SER A 346 -1.38 29.63 -1.00
N LEU A 347 -2.60 29.11 -0.94
CA LEU A 347 -3.38 28.75 -2.13
C LEU A 347 -4.24 29.92 -2.63
N ALA A 348 -4.10 31.12 -2.06
CA ALA A 348 -4.81 32.31 -2.51
C ALA A 348 -4.48 32.59 -3.98
N GLY A 349 -5.51 32.83 -4.79
CA GLY A 349 -5.38 33.13 -6.21
C GLY A 349 -5.28 31.90 -7.13
N VAL A 350 -4.93 30.72 -6.61
CA VAL A 350 -4.97 29.45 -7.37
C VAL A 350 -6.18 28.59 -7.00
N PHE A 351 -6.67 28.70 -5.76
CA PHE A 351 -7.86 27.97 -5.31
C PHE A 351 -9.14 28.50 -5.97
N PRO A 352 -10.11 27.64 -6.35
CA PRO A 352 -11.36 28.06 -6.98
C PRO A 352 -12.18 29.04 -6.13
N GLN A 353 -12.86 29.95 -6.80
CA GLN A 353 -13.77 30.89 -6.15
C GLN A 353 -15.08 30.20 -5.72
N SER A 354 -15.73 30.74 -4.70
CA SER A 354 -17.00 30.16 -4.22
C SER A 354 -18.07 30.21 -5.30
N GLY A 355 -18.75 29.08 -5.51
CA GLY A 355 -19.78 28.94 -6.55
C GLY A 355 -19.23 28.48 -7.91
N GLU A 356 -17.91 28.36 -8.07
CA GLU A 356 -17.32 27.64 -9.20
C GLU A 356 -17.55 26.12 -9.05
N GLY A 357 -17.48 25.41 -10.18
CA GLY A 357 -17.50 23.95 -10.19
C GLY A 357 -16.19 23.36 -9.66
N TRP A 358 -16.02 22.05 -9.85
CA TRP A 358 -14.73 21.41 -9.67
C TRP A 358 -13.67 22.09 -10.54
N THR A 359 -12.51 22.36 -9.95
CA THR A 359 -11.37 23.00 -10.59
C THR A 359 -10.11 22.25 -10.15
N THR A 360 -9.24 21.93 -11.11
CA THR A 360 -7.95 21.35 -10.81
C THR A 360 -6.99 22.43 -10.33
N VAL A 361 -6.40 22.25 -9.15
CA VAL A 361 -5.31 23.06 -8.62
C VAL A 361 -4.00 22.33 -8.88
N ARG A 362 -3.07 22.96 -9.62
CA ARG A 362 -1.74 22.40 -9.95
C ARG A 362 -0.65 23.21 -9.28
N PHE A 363 0.27 22.51 -8.64
CA PHE A 363 1.45 23.08 -8.01
C PHE A 363 2.71 22.46 -8.63
N PRO A 364 3.52 23.22 -9.40
CA PRO A 364 4.76 22.70 -9.97
C PRO A 364 5.72 22.24 -8.87
N MET A 365 6.26 21.01 -8.99
CA MET A 365 7.24 20.51 -8.01
C MET A 365 8.51 21.37 -7.96
N SER A 366 8.87 22.02 -9.07
CA SER A 366 9.95 23.00 -9.13
C SER A 366 9.81 24.17 -8.15
N CYS A 367 8.60 24.44 -7.63
CA CYS A 367 8.38 25.46 -6.62
C CYS A 367 8.77 24.98 -5.19
N LEU A 368 8.94 23.68 -4.94
CA LEU A 368 9.19 23.08 -3.62
C LEU A 368 10.64 23.29 -3.17
N SER A 369 11.05 24.55 -3.05
CA SER A 369 12.40 24.90 -2.62
C SER A 369 12.71 24.26 -1.26
N ASN A 370 13.88 23.60 -1.14
CA ASN A 370 14.34 22.94 0.08
C ASN A 370 13.51 21.72 0.52
N ILE A 371 12.81 21.05 -0.40
CA ILE A 371 12.34 19.68 -0.19
C ILE A 371 13.25 18.73 -0.96
N ASN A 372 13.81 17.74 -0.28
CA ASN A 372 14.52 16.64 -0.88
C ASN A 372 13.50 15.60 -1.37
N SER A 373 13.42 15.45 -2.70
CA SER A 373 12.41 14.63 -3.36
C SER A 373 12.55 13.14 -3.06
N ASP A 374 13.75 12.66 -2.69
CA ASP A 374 14.00 11.26 -2.37
C ASP A 374 13.48 10.85 -0.97
N HIS A 375 13.11 11.81 -0.11
CA HIS A 375 12.72 11.56 1.28
C HIS A 375 11.44 12.30 1.69
N VAL A 376 10.34 12.15 0.94
CA VAL A 376 9.07 12.85 1.24
C VAL A 376 8.20 12.05 2.22
N THR A 377 7.84 12.64 3.36
CA THR A 377 6.99 11.97 4.37
C THR A 377 5.49 12.27 4.16
N ILE A 378 5.16 13.53 3.82
CA ILE A 378 3.79 14.01 3.59
C ILE A 378 3.80 14.76 2.25
N PRO A 379 3.53 14.09 1.11
CA PRO A 379 3.56 14.72 -0.20
C PRO A 379 2.58 15.89 -0.35
N ILE A 380 1.48 15.89 0.40
CA ILE A 380 0.57 17.03 0.44
C ILE A 380 -0.21 17.04 1.75
N SER A 381 -0.42 18.24 2.26
CA SER A 381 -1.32 18.53 3.36
C SER A 381 -1.94 19.92 3.19
N ILE A 382 -3.15 20.11 3.71
CA ILE A 382 -3.89 21.35 3.61
C ILE A 382 -4.27 21.80 5.01
N LEU A 383 -4.07 23.09 5.28
CA LEU A 383 -4.47 23.76 6.51
C LEU A 383 -5.09 25.12 6.20
N SER A 384 -5.87 25.66 7.14
CA SER A 384 -6.46 26.99 6.98
C SER A 384 -6.37 27.82 8.26
N PHE A 385 -6.04 29.10 8.10
CA PHE A 385 -6.10 30.10 9.16
C PHE A 385 -7.44 30.88 9.19
N ALA A 386 -8.38 30.50 8.33
CA ALA A 386 -9.74 31.07 8.31
C ALA A 386 -10.79 29.95 8.11
N PRO A 387 -12.04 30.15 8.60
CA PRO A 387 -13.11 29.19 8.31
C PRO A 387 -13.35 29.05 6.80
N VAL A 388 -13.33 27.82 6.32
CA VAL A 388 -13.54 27.48 4.92
C VAL A 388 -14.06 26.05 4.78
N THR A 389 -14.96 25.85 3.82
CA THR A 389 -15.49 24.55 3.46
C THR A 389 -15.27 24.32 1.97
N PHE A 390 -14.69 23.18 1.65
CA PHE A 390 -14.45 22.77 0.27
C PHE A 390 -14.50 21.26 0.13
N ASP A 391 -14.77 20.80 -1.09
CA ASP A 391 -14.60 19.41 -1.48
C ASP A 391 -13.22 19.26 -2.13
N MET A 392 -12.52 18.15 -1.92
CA MET A 392 -11.24 17.82 -2.56
C MET A 392 -11.14 16.34 -2.93
N GLY A 393 -10.51 16.03 -4.06
CA GLY A 393 -10.32 14.67 -4.57
C GLY A 393 -9.28 14.61 -5.70
N ASP A 394 -9.08 13.43 -6.28
CA ASP A 394 -8.07 13.16 -7.33
C ASP A 394 -6.71 13.82 -7.08
N ILE A 395 -6.16 13.54 -5.89
CA ILE A 395 -4.88 14.06 -5.43
C ILE A 395 -3.78 13.16 -5.99
N LYS A 396 -2.81 13.75 -6.69
CA LYS A 396 -1.72 13.00 -7.33
C LYS A 396 -0.48 13.83 -7.59
N VAL A 397 0.64 13.15 -7.83
CA VAL A 397 1.81 13.70 -8.52
C VAL A 397 1.71 13.34 -10.00
N LEU A 398 1.69 14.32 -10.88
CA LEU A 398 1.42 14.17 -12.31
C LEU A 398 2.66 14.58 -13.13
N PRO A 399 3.28 13.67 -13.91
CA PRO A 399 4.36 14.02 -14.83
C PRO A 399 3.95 15.12 -15.82
N ALA A 400 4.87 16.03 -16.14
CA ALA A 400 4.57 17.14 -17.05
C ALA A 400 4.11 16.66 -18.43
N SER A 401 4.66 15.53 -18.88
CA SER A 401 4.30 14.86 -20.15
C SER A 401 2.82 14.47 -20.23
N MET A 402 2.14 14.27 -19.10
CA MET A 402 0.74 13.85 -19.03
C MET A 402 -0.24 15.01 -18.76
N ALA A 403 0.26 16.23 -18.53
CA ALA A 403 -0.56 17.33 -18.02
C ALA A 403 -1.66 17.81 -18.99
N GLU A 404 -1.39 17.74 -20.30
CA GLU A 404 -2.36 18.08 -21.35
C GLU A 404 -3.46 17.01 -21.45
N GLU A 405 -3.08 15.74 -21.55
CA GLU A 405 -4.02 14.61 -21.62
C GLU A 405 -4.95 14.56 -20.39
N ASP A 406 -4.40 14.74 -19.19
CA ASP A 406 -5.17 14.79 -17.95
C ASP A 406 -6.21 15.92 -17.96
N ALA A 407 -5.82 17.12 -18.43
CA ALA A 407 -6.73 18.27 -18.49
C ALA A 407 -7.87 18.04 -19.51
N GLU A 408 -7.56 17.47 -20.68
CA GLU A 408 -8.55 17.12 -21.69
C GLU A 408 -9.52 16.06 -21.20
N LYS A 409 -9.01 15.01 -20.53
CA LYS A 409 -9.82 13.91 -20.00
C LYS A 409 -10.79 14.37 -18.92
N LYS A 410 -10.35 15.26 -18.01
CA LYS A 410 -11.19 15.80 -16.92
C LYS A 410 -12.19 16.83 -17.40
N ASN A 411 -11.81 17.66 -18.37
CA ASN A 411 -12.64 18.74 -18.91
C ASN A 411 -13.22 19.67 -17.81
N ILE A 412 -12.36 20.07 -16.86
CA ILE A 412 -12.64 21.09 -15.84
C ILE A 412 -11.57 22.19 -15.88
N PRO A 413 -11.82 23.39 -15.34
CA PRO A 413 -10.82 24.45 -15.30
C PRO A 413 -9.57 24.00 -14.54
N VAL A 414 -8.40 24.49 -14.98
CA VAL A 414 -7.11 24.21 -14.35
C VAL A 414 -6.46 25.52 -13.92
N ASN A 415 -6.21 25.67 -12.64
CA ASN A 415 -5.46 26.78 -12.06
C ASN A 415 -4.08 26.27 -11.67
N THR A 416 -3.03 26.86 -12.25
CA THR A 416 -1.64 26.48 -11.96
C THR A 416 -0.96 27.56 -11.14
N PHE A 417 -0.29 27.16 -10.06
CA PHE A 417 0.47 28.05 -9.20
C PHE A 417 1.71 28.58 -9.93
N ASP A 418 2.01 29.86 -9.75
CA ASP A 418 3.20 30.50 -10.31
C ASP A 418 4.31 30.57 -9.25
N CYS A 419 5.41 29.83 -9.45
CA CYS A 419 6.53 29.79 -8.50
C CYS A 419 7.23 31.16 -8.28
N SER A 420 6.92 32.17 -9.10
CA SER A 420 7.54 33.50 -8.98
C SER A 420 6.95 34.37 -7.86
N HIS A 421 5.89 33.91 -7.18
CA HIS A 421 5.20 34.58 -6.08
C HIS A 421 5.20 33.69 -4.83
#